data_AF-A0A4C1SJY1-F1
#
_entry.id   AF-A0A4C1SJY1-F1
#
_cell.length_a   1.000
_cell.length_b   1.000
_cell.length_c   1.000
_cell.angle_alpha   90.00
_cell.angle_beta   90.00
_cell.angle_gamma   90.00
#
_symmetry.space_group_name_H-M   'P 1'
#
loop_
_entity.id
_entity.type
_entity.pdbx_description
1 polymer ?
#
loop_
_entity_poly.entity_id
_entity_poly.type
_entity_poly.pdbx_seq_one_letter_code
_entity_poly.pdbx_strand_id
1 'polypeptide(L)'
;MKPTIYCTALAEGSFQEWYFAYKQYKRTTSASEKEQILSSLGCTTKPWLLSKYLNMTINPTSGILKQDGARAFKAVAENPIGFEIAFDFLQTNIKEIAEYFGDGFSTLTHMIKSITTYMSKDYHKEQLERFRDKARKIGFEISGYGN
;
A
#
# COMPACT_ATOMS: atom_id res chain seq x y z
N MET A 1 9.83 9.70 17.30
CA MET A 1 8.93 10.84 17.53
C MET A 1 8.53 11.61 16.26
N LYS A 2 9.38 11.72 15.21
CA LYS A 2 9.01 12.34 13.92
C LYS A 2 7.88 11.68 13.11
N PRO A 3 7.67 10.33 13.13
CA PRO A 3 6.63 9.69 12.31
C PRO A 3 5.21 10.20 12.61
N THR A 4 4.92 10.46 13.89
CA THR A 4 3.60 10.91 14.34
C THR A 4 3.27 12.31 13.84
N ILE A 5 4.25 13.24 13.83
CA ILE A 5 4.02 14.62 13.38
C ILE A 5 3.71 14.67 11.88
N TYR A 6 4.49 13.96 11.05
CA TYR A 6 4.23 13.91 9.60
C TYR A 6 2.89 13.25 9.28
N CYS A 7 2.56 12.15 9.97
CA CYS A 7 1.29 11.46 9.79
C CYS A 7 0.09 12.36 10.15
N THR A 8 0.13 13.03 11.30
CA THR A 8 -0.92 13.98 11.73
C THR A 8 -1.07 15.14 10.74
N ALA A 9 0.04 15.76 10.33
CA ALA A 9 0.01 16.87 9.37
C ALA A 9 -0.60 16.45 8.01
N LEU A 10 -0.34 15.23 7.56
CA LEU A 10 -0.88 14.71 6.30
C LEU A 10 -2.31 14.18 6.41
N ALA A 11 -2.73 13.74 7.60
CA ALA A 11 -4.09 13.33 7.89
C ALA A 11 -5.07 14.51 7.82
N GLU A 12 -4.69 15.65 8.40
CA GLU A 12 -5.46 16.89 8.41
C GLU A 12 -5.23 17.77 7.18
N GLY A 13 -4.08 17.57 6.52
CA GLY A 13 -3.63 18.36 5.38
C GLY A 13 -4.44 18.16 4.10
N SER A 14 -4.18 19.06 3.16
CA SER A 14 -4.72 19.05 1.81
C SER A 14 -3.77 18.35 0.82
N PHE A 15 -4.10 18.41 -0.47
CA PHE A 15 -3.21 17.94 -1.52
C PHE A 15 -1.86 18.64 -1.50
N GLN A 16 -1.81 19.90 -1.08
CA GLN A 16 -0.60 20.73 -1.06
C GLN A 16 0.43 20.16 -0.08
N GLU A 17 0.02 19.83 1.14
CA GLU A 17 0.88 19.21 2.15
C GLU A 17 1.33 17.81 1.70
N TRP A 18 0.41 17.02 1.15
CA TRP A 18 0.71 15.69 0.62
C TRP A 18 1.75 15.76 -0.52
N TYR A 19 1.54 16.66 -1.47
CA TYR A 19 2.43 16.85 -2.60
C TYR A 19 3.78 17.42 -2.17
N PHE A 20 3.81 18.30 -1.15
CA PHE A 20 5.05 18.76 -0.55
C PHE A 20 5.85 17.61 0.04
N ALA A 21 5.23 16.74 0.85
CA ALA A 21 5.88 15.57 1.42
C ALA A 21 6.41 14.63 0.32
N TYR A 22 5.61 14.35 -0.71
CA TYR A 22 6.05 13.57 -1.87
C TYR A 22 7.26 14.20 -2.59
N LYS A 23 7.31 15.52 -2.76
CA LYS A 23 8.50 16.20 -3.30
C LYS A 23 9.71 16.04 -2.40
N GLN A 24 9.55 16.04 -1.08
CA GLN A 24 10.66 15.79 -0.15
C GLN A 24 11.18 14.37 -0.27
N TYR A 25 10.31 13.37 -0.42
CA TYR A 25 10.72 11.97 -0.69
C TYR A 25 11.65 11.87 -1.91
N LYS A 26 11.33 12.60 -2.99
CA LYS A 26 12.16 12.62 -4.21
C LYS A 26 13.51 13.30 -4.02
N ARG A 27 13.63 14.24 -3.08
CA ARG A 27 14.82 15.07 -2.88
C ARG A 27 15.77 14.49 -1.84
N THR A 28 15.24 13.84 -0.82
CA THR A 28 16.08 13.33 0.27
C THR A 28 16.96 12.17 -0.20
N THR A 29 18.20 12.14 0.28
CA THR A 29 19.15 11.04 0.13
C THR A 29 19.17 10.12 1.36
N SER A 30 18.51 10.53 2.45
CA SER A 30 18.44 9.75 3.68
C SER A 30 17.43 8.62 3.52
N ALA A 31 17.90 7.37 3.61
CA ALA A 31 17.03 6.20 3.57
C ALA A 31 15.94 6.29 4.65
N SER A 32 16.31 6.57 5.91
CA SER A 32 15.36 6.68 7.02
C SER A 32 14.29 7.75 6.79
N GLU A 33 14.66 8.89 6.21
CA GLU A 33 13.71 9.95 5.90
C GLU A 33 12.75 9.52 4.77
N LYS A 34 13.24 8.81 3.74
CA LYS A 34 12.36 8.23 2.72
C LYS A 34 11.32 7.31 3.31
N GLU A 35 11.73 6.38 4.20
CA GLU A 35 10.80 5.44 4.81
C GLU A 35 9.72 6.15 5.64
N GLN A 36 10.12 7.19 6.38
CA GLN A 36 9.21 8.01 7.17
C GLN A 36 8.21 8.75 6.28
N ILE A 37 8.66 9.38 5.19
CA ILE A 37 7.78 10.12 4.29
C ILE A 37 6.81 9.16 3.60
N LEU A 38 7.28 8.03 3.07
CA LEU A 38 6.41 7.02 2.44
C LEU A 38 5.31 6.54 3.39
N SER A 39 5.69 6.22 4.64
CA SER A 39 4.71 5.80 5.65
C SER A 39 3.70 6.91 5.96
N SER A 40 4.15 8.16 6.00
CA SER A 40 3.29 9.31 6.34
C SER A 40 2.35 9.70 5.18
N LEU A 41 2.74 9.52 3.92
CA LEU A 41 1.89 9.76 2.75
C LEU A 41 0.62 8.90 2.76
N GLY A 42 0.68 7.71 3.37
CA GLY A 42 -0.48 6.84 3.59
C GLY A 42 -1.43 7.32 4.70
N CYS A 43 -1.05 8.30 5.52
CA CYS A 43 -1.89 8.80 6.62
C CYS A 43 -3.00 9.76 6.19
N THR A 44 -3.01 10.22 4.94
CA THR A 44 -4.05 11.15 4.48
C THR A 44 -5.44 10.56 4.63
N THR A 45 -6.40 11.41 5.01
CA THR A 45 -7.81 11.02 5.16
C THR A 45 -8.60 11.16 3.87
N LYS A 46 -7.96 11.61 2.77
CA LYS A 46 -8.62 11.83 1.47
C LYS A 46 -8.57 10.54 0.63
N PRO A 47 -9.70 9.86 0.37
CA PRO A 47 -9.72 8.59 -0.35
C PRO A 47 -9.04 8.66 -1.73
N TRP A 48 -9.30 9.73 -2.48
CA TRP A 48 -8.72 9.92 -3.82
C TRP A 48 -7.19 10.07 -3.79
N LEU A 49 -6.60 10.58 -2.71
CA LEU A 49 -5.14 10.63 -2.55
C LEU A 49 -4.56 9.27 -2.21
N LEU A 50 -5.26 8.46 -1.41
CA LEU A 50 -4.86 7.08 -1.14
C LEU A 50 -4.89 6.24 -2.42
N SER A 51 -5.96 6.35 -3.22
CA SER A 51 -6.04 5.70 -4.55
C SER A 51 -4.94 6.19 -5.49
N LYS A 52 -4.69 7.51 -5.55
CA LYS A 52 -3.59 8.08 -6.33
C LYS A 52 -2.25 7.50 -5.88
N TYR A 53 -2.02 7.40 -4.58
CA TYR A 53 -0.78 6.91 -4.01
C TYR A 53 -0.53 5.44 -4.35
N LEU A 54 -1.56 4.59 -4.26
CA LEU A 54 -1.50 3.19 -4.68
C LEU A 54 -1.15 3.04 -6.17
N ASN A 55 -1.84 3.78 -7.05
CA ASN A 55 -1.53 3.78 -8.48
C ASN A 55 -0.08 4.20 -8.79
N MET A 56 0.49 5.09 -7.97
CA MET A 56 1.90 5.47 -8.11
C MET A 56 2.86 4.32 -7.80
N THR A 57 2.48 3.34 -6.98
CA THR A 57 3.36 2.22 -6.58
C THR A 57 3.64 1.22 -7.70
N ILE A 58 2.78 1.16 -8.72
CA ILE A 58 2.92 0.29 -9.90
C ILE A 58 3.22 1.07 -11.18
N ASN A 59 3.34 2.39 -11.09
CA ASN A 59 3.67 3.24 -12.24
C ASN A 59 5.17 3.59 -12.23
N PRO A 60 5.97 3.11 -13.19
CA PRO A 60 7.42 3.35 -13.21
C PRO A 60 7.80 4.83 -13.39
N THR A 61 6.90 5.65 -13.93
CA THR A 61 7.11 7.09 -14.14
C THR A 61 6.70 7.94 -12.93
N SER A 62 6.08 7.34 -11.91
CA SER A 62 5.58 8.06 -10.73
C SER A 62 6.70 8.60 -9.83
N GLY A 63 7.92 8.10 -9.98
CA GLY A 63 9.04 8.42 -9.10
C GLY A 63 9.02 7.72 -7.75
N ILE A 64 8.01 6.90 -7.43
CA ILE A 64 8.10 5.92 -6.34
C ILE A 64 8.94 4.76 -6.85
N LEU A 65 10.00 4.42 -6.12
CA LEU A 65 10.87 3.32 -6.50
C LEU A 65 10.15 1.98 -6.31
N LYS A 66 10.41 1.03 -7.21
CA LYS A 66 9.85 -0.32 -7.14
C LYS A 66 10.05 -0.97 -5.76
N GLN A 67 11.24 -0.86 -5.17
CA GLN A 67 11.53 -1.38 -3.83
C GLN A 67 10.74 -0.72 -2.69
N ASP A 68 10.23 0.50 -2.90
CA ASP A 68 9.45 1.26 -1.91
C ASP A 68 7.94 0.98 -2.02
N GLY A 69 7.50 0.32 -3.11
CA GLY A 69 6.08 0.08 -3.40
C GLY A 69 5.36 -0.71 -2.32
N ALA A 70 5.99 -1.75 -1.77
CA ALA A 70 5.41 -2.56 -0.68
C ALA A 70 5.16 -1.73 0.59
N ARG A 71 6.07 -0.80 0.91
CA ARG A 71 5.94 0.10 2.07
C ARG A 71 4.84 1.12 1.86
N ALA A 72 4.80 1.74 0.68
CA ALA A 72 3.74 2.68 0.31
C ALA A 72 2.35 2.00 0.38
N PHE A 73 2.25 0.78 -0.15
CA PHE A 73 1.05 -0.03 -0.06
C PHE A 73 0.65 -0.32 1.39
N LYS A 74 1.59 -0.80 2.21
CA LYS A 74 1.36 -1.09 3.63
C LYS A 74 0.83 0.14 4.37
N ALA A 75 1.38 1.32 4.10
CA ALA A 75 0.94 2.57 4.72
C ALA A 75 -0.54 2.89 4.43
N VAL A 76 -1.01 2.60 3.21
CA VAL A 76 -2.44 2.75 2.86
C VAL A 76 -3.29 1.63 3.46
N ALA A 77 -2.79 0.39 3.46
CA ALA A 77 -3.49 -0.76 4.03
C ALA A 77 -3.70 -0.65 5.56
N GLU A 78 -2.79 0.04 6.26
CA GLU A 78 -2.87 0.31 7.71
C GLU A 78 -3.71 1.56 8.04
N ASN A 79 -4.22 2.28 7.04
CA ASN A 79 -5.10 3.43 7.22
C ASN A 79 -6.57 2.95 7.38
N PRO A 80 -7.31 3.43 8.40
CA PRO A 80 -8.72 3.05 8.62
C PRO A 80 -9.67 3.32 7.45
N ILE A 81 -9.37 4.31 6.62
CA ILE A 81 -10.10 4.64 5.38
C ILE A 81 -9.46 3.92 4.19
N GLY A 82 -8.14 3.74 4.22
CA GLY A 82 -7.35 3.21 3.10
C GLY A 82 -7.39 1.70 2.94
N PHE A 83 -7.71 0.92 3.97
CA PHE A 83 -7.65 -0.55 3.88
C PHE A 83 -8.59 -1.12 2.81
N GLU A 84 -9.82 -0.61 2.69
CA GLU A 84 -10.77 -1.03 1.64
C GLU A 84 -10.26 -0.66 0.26
N ILE A 85 -9.70 0.55 0.13
CA ILE A 85 -9.11 1.05 -1.13
C ILE A 85 -7.90 0.20 -1.53
N ALA A 86 -7.05 -0.17 -0.58
CA ALA A 86 -5.90 -1.05 -0.82
C ALA A 86 -6.34 -2.46 -1.22
N PHE A 87 -7.40 -2.98 -0.59
CA PHE A 87 -7.95 -4.29 -0.93
C PHE A 87 -8.59 -4.30 -2.33
N ASP A 88 -9.38 -3.29 -2.68
CA ASP A 88 -9.94 -3.13 -4.03
C ASP A 88 -8.85 -2.95 -5.09
N PHE A 89 -7.84 -2.12 -4.81
CA PHE A 89 -6.69 -1.95 -5.69
C PHE A 89 -5.95 -3.26 -5.94
N LEU A 90 -5.74 -4.08 -4.90
CA LEU A 90 -5.07 -5.36 -5.04
C LEU A 90 -5.92 -6.35 -5.84
N GLN A 91 -7.24 -6.41 -5.59
CA GLN A 91 -8.16 -7.27 -6.34
C GLN A 91 -8.23 -6.92 -7.83
N THR A 92 -8.21 -5.62 -8.14
CA THR A 92 -8.35 -5.10 -9.51
C THR A 92 -7.05 -5.22 -10.29
N ASN A 93 -5.90 -4.95 -9.64
CA ASN A 93 -4.60 -4.84 -10.31
C ASN A 93 -3.66 -6.02 -10.03
N ILE A 94 -4.14 -7.15 -9.48
CA ILE A 94 -3.28 -8.29 -9.08
C ILE A 94 -2.32 -8.76 -10.19
N LYS A 95 -2.76 -8.76 -11.45
CA LYS A 95 -1.93 -9.14 -12.60
C LYS A 95 -0.83 -8.11 -12.86
N GLU A 96 -1.20 -6.85 -12.93
CA GLU A 96 -0.27 -5.74 -13.17
C GLU A 96 0.74 -5.61 -12.02
N ILE A 97 0.30 -5.76 -10.77
CA ILE A 97 1.18 -5.81 -9.60
C ILE A 97 2.18 -6.95 -9.79
N ALA A 98 1.73 -8.16 -10.11
CA ALA A 98 2.65 -9.29 -10.26
C ALA A 98 3.66 -9.09 -11.41
N GLU A 99 3.21 -8.61 -12.56
CA GLU A 99 4.06 -8.30 -13.71
C GLU A 99 5.06 -7.18 -13.39
N TYR A 100 4.58 -6.11 -12.75
CA TYR A 100 5.41 -4.97 -12.36
C TYR A 100 6.48 -5.38 -11.36
N PHE A 101 6.14 -6.23 -10.38
CA PHE A 101 7.07 -6.69 -9.36
C PHE A 101 7.99 -7.85 -9.84
N GLY A 102 7.61 -8.59 -10.89
CA GLY A 102 8.42 -9.66 -11.48
C GLY A 102 8.38 -10.91 -10.62
N ASP A 103 9.35 -11.05 -9.70
CA ASP A 103 9.35 -12.06 -8.62
C ASP A 103 8.33 -11.69 -7.52
N GLY A 104 7.18 -11.19 -7.98
CA GLY A 104 6.16 -10.49 -7.23
C GLY A 104 5.47 -11.34 -6.19
N PHE A 105 5.75 -12.65 -6.13
CA PHE A 105 5.20 -13.54 -5.13
C PHE A 105 5.53 -13.09 -3.70
N SER A 106 6.77 -12.69 -3.43
CA SER A 106 7.20 -12.19 -2.11
C SER A 106 6.52 -10.84 -1.77
N THR A 107 6.54 -9.90 -2.71
CA THR A 107 5.95 -8.55 -2.54
C THR A 107 4.44 -8.62 -2.40
N LEU A 108 3.76 -9.41 -3.24
CA LEU A 108 2.33 -9.64 -3.19
C LEU A 108 1.93 -10.31 -1.88
N THR A 109 2.71 -11.29 -1.39
CA THR A 109 2.48 -11.90 -0.08
C THR A 109 2.57 -10.87 1.05
N HIS A 110 3.56 -9.96 1.01
CA HIS A 110 3.65 -8.86 1.98
C HIS A 110 2.48 -7.87 1.89
N MET A 111 2.01 -7.55 0.69
CA MET A 111 0.84 -6.68 0.48
C MET A 111 -0.43 -7.33 1.03
N ILE A 112 -0.67 -8.61 0.71
CA ILE A 112 -1.81 -9.39 1.23
C ILE A 112 -1.76 -9.43 2.76
N LYS A 113 -0.59 -9.74 3.36
CA LYS A 113 -0.42 -9.77 4.81
C LYS A 113 -0.75 -8.43 5.47
N SER A 114 -0.33 -7.32 4.85
CA SER A 114 -0.62 -5.97 5.34
C SER A 114 -2.12 -5.69 5.41
N ILE A 115 -2.88 -6.10 4.40
CA ILE A 115 -4.35 -5.98 4.39
C ILE A 115 -5.01 -6.90 5.43
N THR A 116 -4.57 -8.16 5.54
CA THR A 116 -5.16 -9.13 6.49
C THR A 116 -5.08 -8.67 7.95
N THR A 117 -4.12 -7.80 8.27
CA THR A 117 -3.97 -7.23 9.62
C THR A 117 -5.21 -6.41 10.01
N TYR A 118 -5.72 -5.56 9.11
CA TYR A 118 -6.95 -4.79 9.35
C TYR A 118 -8.23 -5.56 9.02
N MET A 119 -8.15 -6.53 8.11
CA MET A 119 -9.29 -7.38 7.73
C MET A 119 -9.61 -8.52 8.71
N SER A 120 -8.85 -8.68 9.79
CA SER A 120 -9.07 -9.74 10.79
C SER A 120 -10.28 -9.52 11.72
N LYS A 121 -11.08 -8.46 11.52
CA LYS A 121 -12.38 -8.28 12.18
C LYS A 121 -13.41 -9.21 11.51
N ASP A 122 -14.21 -9.92 12.31
CA ASP A 122 -15.02 -11.09 11.93
C ASP A 122 -15.81 -11.03 10.60
N TYR A 123 -16.13 -9.83 10.11
CA TYR A 123 -16.86 -9.61 8.87
C TYR A 123 -16.05 -9.85 7.58
N HIS A 124 -14.72 -9.74 7.58
CA HIS A 124 -13.95 -9.76 6.31
C HIS A 124 -13.40 -11.15 5.92
N LYS A 125 -13.68 -12.19 6.71
CA LYS A 125 -13.20 -13.56 6.46
C LYS A 125 -13.62 -14.07 5.08
N GLU A 126 -14.87 -13.86 4.71
CA GLU A 126 -15.42 -14.33 3.43
C GLU A 126 -14.80 -13.59 2.22
N GLN A 127 -14.48 -12.30 2.37
CA GLN A 127 -13.78 -11.53 1.33
C GLN A 127 -12.35 -12.03 1.12
N LEU A 128 -11.64 -12.36 2.20
CA LEU A 128 -10.30 -12.94 2.13
C LEU A 128 -10.30 -14.33 1.48
N GLU A 129 -11.29 -15.17 1.78
CA GLU A 129 -11.44 -16.49 1.14
C GLU A 129 -11.71 -16.36 -0.36
N ARG A 130 -12.64 -15.48 -0.76
CA ARG A 130 -12.88 -15.18 -2.18
C ARG A 130 -11.63 -14.66 -2.88
N PHE A 131 -10.90 -13.78 -2.23
CA PHE A 131 -9.66 -13.23 -2.77
C PHE A 131 -8.58 -14.31 -2.96
N ARG A 132 -8.39 -15.19 -1.97
CA ARG A 132 -7.48 -16.33 -2.05
C ARG A 132 -7.80 -17.22 -3.25
N ASP A 133 -9.08 -17.52 -3.46
CA ASP A 133 -9.51 -18.40 -4.55
C ASP A 133 -9.32 -17.73 -5.92
N LYS A 134 -9.52 -16.41 -6.01
CA LYS A 134 -9.20 -15.62 -7.21
C LYS A 134 -7.70 -15.61 -7.50
N ALA A 135 -6.85 -15.43 -6.49
CA ALA A 135 -5.40 -15.45 -6.65
C ALA A 135 -4.89 -16.81 -7.17
N ARG A 136 -5.39 -17.91 -6.60
CA ARG A 136 -5.07 -19.29 -7.04
C ARG A 136 -5.41 -19.54 -8.50
N LYS A 137 -6.57 -19.07 -8.98
CA LYS A 137 -6.99 -19.21 -10.39
C LYS A 137 -6.07 -18.48 -11.37
N ILE A 138 -5.32 -17.48 -10.92
CA ILE A 138 -4.40 -16.69 -11.75
C ILE A 138 -2.97 -17.30 -11.70
N GLY A 139 -2.77 -18.42 -10.99
CA GLY A 139 -1.46 -19.07 -10.85
C GLY A 139 -0.64 -18.58 -9.65
N PHE A 140 -1.23 -17.74 -8.77
CA PHE A 140 -0.59 -17.35 -7.51
C PHE A 140 -1.02 -18.31 -6.40
N GLU A 141 -0.18 -19.29 -6.08
CA GLU A 141 -0.39 -20.13 -4.90
C GLU A 141 0.01 -19.37 -3.64
N ILE A 142 -0.92 -18.72 -2.94
CA ILE A 142 -0.62 -18.12 -1.62
C ILE A 142 -0.29 -19.26 -0.64
N SER A 143 0.99 -19.61 -0.53
CA SER A 143 1.52 -20.56 0.44
C SER A 143 1.64 -19.87 1.80
N GLY A 144 0.63 -20.06 2.65
CA GLY A 144 0.71 -19.57 4.03
C GLY A 144 -0.61 -19.33 4.73
N TYR A 145 -1.51 -20.32 4.73
CA TYR A 145 -2.52 -20.51 5.80
C TYR A 145 -2.85 -22.00 5.83
N GLY A 146 -2.04 -22.74 6.59
CA GLY A 146 -2.10 -24.20 6.71
C GLY A 146 -1.11 -24.66 7.76
N ASN A 147 -1.65 -24.88 8.96
CA ASN A 147 -1.03 -25.19 10.26
C ASN A 147 -0.41 -24.01 11.03
#